data_AF-A0AAF0V8B6-F1
#
_entry.id   AF-A0AAF0V8B6-F1
#
_cell.length_a   1.000
_cell.length_b   1.000
_cell.length_c   1.000
_cell.angle_alpha   90.00
_cell.angle_beta   90.00
_cell.angle_gamma   90.00
#
_symmetry.space_group_name_H-M   'P 1'
#
loop_
_entity.id
_entity.type
_entity.pdbx_description
1 polymer ?
#
loop_
_entity_poly.entity_id
_entity_poly.type
_entity_poly.pdbx_seq_one_letter_code
_entity_poly.pdbx_strand_id
1 'polypeptide(L)'
;MNMKTPMKGDNNVGPKLINSSSEQVKGECVTKRRELLLQAGSVALSLSAFTSIALAENDVPEDFRVYSDDVNKFKIMIPSDWQIGAGEGDGVRPLLAFYPPEASNSNVSIVITSLGADFTKLESFEKVDAFAENLVSGLDRSWQRPPGVKAKLIDSKASKGLYYNEYTL
;
A
#
# COMPACT_ATOMS: atom_id res chain seq x y z
N MET A 1 -40.60 39.04 -10.18
CA MET A 1 -40.11 40.29 -9.56
C MET A 1 -38.60 40.35 -9.75
N ASN A 2 -38.14 41.27 -10.60
CA ASN A 2 -36.74 41.60 -10.82
C ASN A 2 -36.24 42.51 -9.69
N MET A 3 -34.97 42.35 -9.28
CA MET A 3 -34.00 43.41 -8.93
C MET A 3 -32.74 42.74 -8.33
N LYS A 4 -31.58 42.67 -8.99
CA LYS A 4 -30.58 43.71 -9.32
C LYS A 4 -29.60 43.99 -8.16
N THR A 5 -28.42 43.37 -8.21
CA THR A 5 -27.12 43.94 -7.76
C THR A 5 -26.46 44.68 -8.95
N PRO A 6 -25.33 45.43 -8.85
CA PRO A 6 -24.43 45.73 -7.72
C PRO A 6 -24.09 47.23 -7.53
N MET A 7 -23.35 47.58 -6.47
CA MET A 7 -22.74 48.90 -6.23
C MET A 7 -21.22 48.89 -6.52
N LYS A 8 -20.70 50.10 -6.76
CA LYS A 8 -19.54 50.51 -7.56
C LYS A 8 -18.41 51.11 -6.69
N GLY A 9 -17.19 51.20 -7.26
CA GLY A 9 -16.18 52.25 -6.93
C GLY A 9 -14.78 51.67 -6.69
N ASP A 10 -13.88 51.65 -7.67
CA ASP A 10 -13.00 52.76 -8.15
C ASP A 10 -11.75 52.94 -7.27
N ASN A 11 -10.63 52.32 -7.66
CA ASN A 11 -9.30 52.60 -7.14
C ASN A 11 -8.40 53.04 -8.29
N ASN A 12 -7.94 54.29 -8.26
CA ASN A 12 -6.98 54.84 -9.19
C ASN A 12 -6.04 55.79 -8.40
N VAL A 13 -4.83 55.96 -8.91
CA VAL A 13 -3.83 57.00 -8.56
C VAL A 13 -2.83 56.66 -7.43
N GLY A 14 -1.59 56.29 -7.82
CA GLY A 14 -0.37 56.63 -7.05
C GLY A 14 0.14 58.03 -7.43
N PRO A 15 1.42 58.43 -7.25
CA PRO A 15 2.48 58.02 -6.31
C PRO A 15 3.10 59.25 -5.56
N LYS A 16 3.97 59.04 -4.56
CA LYS A 16 5.03 59.99 -4.08
C LYS A 16 5.86 59.35 -2.95
N LEU A 17 7.14 58.98 -3.14
CA LEU A 17 8.40 59.73 -2.90
C LEU A 17 8.59 60.23 -1.46
N ILE A 18 9.64 59.78 -0.74
CA ILE A 18 10.84 60.57 -0.35
C ILE A 18 12.04 59.69 0.15
N ASN A 19 13.25 60.24 -0.05
CA ASN A 19 14.67 59.82 0.17
C ASN A 19 15.09 59.39 1.62
N SER A 20 16.31 58.92 1.98
CA SER A 20 17.69 59.20 1.49
C SER A 20 18.80 58.23 1.99
N SER A 21 19.88 58.13 1.17
CA SER A 21 21.35 57.99 1.46
C SER A 21 21.88 56.69 2.11
N SER A 22 23.03 56.09 1.75
CA SER A 22 24.26 56.56 1.06
C SER A 22 25.10 55.41 0.45
N GLU A 23 25.66 55.71 -0.74
CA GLU A 23 26.89 55.29 -1.46
C GLU A 23 27.74 54.05 -1.09
N GLN A 24 28.19 53.32 -2.13
CA GLN A 24 29.62 53.15 -2.49
C GLN A 24 29.86 52.58 -3.93
N VAL A 25 30.53 53.41 -4.77
CA VAL A 25 31.65 53.14 -5.75
C VAL A 25 31.54 51.94 -6.72
N LYS A 26 31.18 52.13 -7.99
CA LYS A 26 31.95 52.52 -9.22
C LYS A 26 32.90 51.46 -9.81
N GLY A 27 32.60 51.04 -11.05
CA GLY A 27 33.59 50.55 -12.01
C GLY A 27 33.03 49.72 -13.17
N GLU A 28 32.42 50.37 -14.18
CA GLU A 28 32.27 49.77 -15.52
C GLU A 28 33.44 50.18 -16.42
N CYS A 29 33.94 49.25 -17.23
CA CYS A 29 34.73 49.52 -18.43
C CYS A 29 34.07 48.84 -19.63
N VAL A 30 33.81 49.64 -20.67
CA VAL A 30 32.95 49.35 -21.82
C VAL A 30 33.71 48.61 -22.94
N THR A 31 33.16 47.45 -23.28
CA THR A 31 33.07 46.69 -24.54
C THR A 31 34.04 46.79 -25.74
N LYS A 32 34.23 45.58 -26.34
CA LYS A 32 34.35 45.17 -27.77
C LYS A 32 35.74 45.18 -28.41
N ARG A 33 36.21 43.99 -28.86
CA ARG A 33 36.37 43.58 -30.29
C ARG A 33 36.46 42.05 -30.43
N ARG A 34 35.85 41.50 -31.51
CA ARG A 34 35.72 40.08 -31.94
C ARG A 34 34.54 39.37 -31.26
N GLU A 35 33.35 39.20 -31.85
CA GLU A 35 32.96 38.77 -33.20
C GLU A 35 33.51 37.38 -33.57
N LEU A 36 32.76 36.34 -33.20
CA LEU A 36 32.59 35.16 -34.03
C LEU A 36 31.20 34.56 -33.82
N LEU A 37 30.62 34.18 -34.95
CA LEU A 37 29.26 33.76 -35.23
C LEU A 37 28.79 32.51 -34.47
N LEU A 38 27.46 32.46 -34.31
CA LEU A 38 26.65 31.32 -33.92
C LEU A 38 26.98 30.05 -34.73
N GLN A 39 27.06 28.89 -34.09
CA GLN A 39 26.21 27.75 -34.48
C GLN A 39 26.18 26.60 -33.46
N ALA A 40 24.93 26.18 -33.23
CA ALA A 40 24.38 25.01 -32.58
C ALA A 40 25.28 23.79 -32.31
N GLY A 41 25.04 23.20 -31.12
CA GLY A 41 25.43 21.84 -30.79
C GLY A 41 25.00 21.47 -29.37
N SER A 42 23.69 21.35 -29.11
CA SER A 42 23.20 20.79 -27.85
C SER A 42 23.55 19.30 -27.77
N VAL A 43 24.48 18.92 -26.90
CA VAL A 43 24.60 17.53 -26.43
C VAL A 43 24.43 17.54 -24.92
N ALA A 44 23.18 17.47 -24.48
CA ALA A 44 22.85 17.09 -23.13
C ALA A 44 22.90 15.56 -23.06
N LEU A 45 24.06 14.99 -22.73
CA LEU A 45 24.12 13.63 -22.20
C LEU A 45 24.05 13.73 -20.68
N SER A 46 22.84 13.98 -20.17
CA SER A 46 22.52 13.68 -18.79
C SER A 46 22.51 12.17 -18.65
N LEU A 47 23.62 11.57 -18.23
CA LEU A 47 23.62 10.24 -17.64
C LEU A 47 22.85 10.34 -16.33
N SER A 48 21.53 10.23 -16.41
CA SER A 48 20.74 9.75 -15.29
C SER A 48 21.29 8.36 -14.99
N ALA A 49 22.07 8.26 -13.91
CA ALA A 49 22.36 6.98 -13.30
C ALA A 49 21.03 6.45 -12.75
N PHE A 50 20.24 5.85 -13.64
CA PHE A 50 19.23 4.92 -13.22
C PHE A 50 20.03 3.79 -12.58
N THR A 51 20.03 3.74 -11.25
CA THR A 51 20.25 2.48 -10.58
C THR A 51 19.22 1.53 -11.17
N SER A 52 19.66 0.66 -12.07
CA SER A 52 18.93 -0.56 -12.34
C SER A 52 18.65 -1.17 -10.97
N ILE A 53 17.38 -1.10 -10.54
CA ILE A 53 16.91 -2.04 -9.53
C ILE A 53 17.10 -3.37 -10.24
N ALA A 54 18.16 -4.07 -9.89
CA ALA A 54 18.34 -5.46 -10.26
C ALA A 54 17.07 -6.15 -9.78
N LEU A 55 16.21 -6.50 -10.73
CA LEU A 55 15.05 -7.32 -10.48
C LEU A 55 15.64 -8.68 -10.12
N ALA A 56 15.72 -8.94 -8.81
CA ALA A 56 16.08 -10.24 -8.31
C ALA A 56 15.16 -11.24 -9.00
N GLU A 57 15.77 -12.14 -9.76
CA GLU A 57 15.14 -13.37 -10.22
C GLU A 57 14.41 -13.95 -9.01
N ASN A 58 13.08 -14.07 -9.10
CA ASN A 58 12.32 -14.62 -8.00
C ASN A 58 12.68 -16.10 -7.98
N ASP A 59 13.57 -16.50 -7.07
CA ASP A 59 13.80 -17.89 -6.67
C ASP A 59 12.50 -18.40 -6.00
N VAL A 60 11.46 -18.57 -6.80
CA VAL A 60 10.32 -19.40 -6.41
C VAL A 60 10.86 -20.82 -6.45
N PRO A 61 10.88 -21.55 -5.32
CA PRO A 61 11.35 -22.92 -5.33
C PRO A 61 10.55 -23.74 -6.34
N GLU A 62 11.17 -24.68 -7.06
CA GLU A 62 10.55 -25.41 -8.19
C GLU A 62 9.18 -26.02 -7.85
N ASP A 63 8.98 -26.40 -6.59
CA ASP A 63 7.74 -27.02 -6.09
C ASP A 63 6.62 -26.03 -5.76
N PHE A 64 6.84 -24.73 -5.96
CA PHE A 64 5.87 -23.69 -5.66
C PHE A 64 5.56 -22.81 -6.87
N ARG A 65 4.35 -22.25 -6.88
CA ARG A 65 3.90 -21.26 -7.84
C ARG A 65 3.30 -20.06 -7.11
N VAL A 66 3.39 -18.89 -7.72
CA VAL A 66 2.78 -17.67 -7.19
C VAL A 66 1.37 -17.52 -7.75
N TYR A 67 0.37 -17.53 -6.88
CA TYR A 67 -0.98 -17.10 -7.18
C TYR A 67 -1.11 -15.59 -6.92
N SER A 68 -1.70 -14.86 -7.87
CA SER A 68 -1.98 -13.43 -7.74
C SER A 68 -3.45 -13.16 -8.05
N ASP A 69 -4.11 -12.40 -7.18
CA ASP A 69 -5.47 -11.91 -7.40
C ASP A 69 -5.41 -10.40 -7.66
N ASP A 70 -5.73 -10.00 -8.90
CA ASP A 70 -5.70 -8.60 -9.32
C ASP A 70 -6.91 -7.78 -8.86
N VAL A 71 -8.00 -8.43 -8.44
CA VAL A 71 -9.19 -7.74 -7.93
C VAL A 71 -8.99 -7.38 -6.46
N ASN A 72 -8.59 -8.36 -5.66
CA ASN A 72 -8.40 -8.26 -4.22
C ASN A 72 -6.96 -7.88 -3.82
N LYS A 73 -6.06 -7.74 -4.81
CA LYS A 73 -4.69 -7.22 -4.67
C LYS A 73 -3.80 -8.00 -3.69
N PHE A 74 -3.96 -9.32 -3.60
CA PHE A 74 -3.07 -10.17 -2.80
C PHE A 74 -2.28 -11.14 -3.67
N LYS A 75 -1.16 -11.62 -3.13
CA LYS A 75 -0.33 -12.66 -3.74
C LYS A 75 0.07 -13.68 -2.68
N ILE A 76 0.11 -14.95 -3.07
CA ILE A 76 0.51 -16.04 -2.18
C ILE A 76 1.28 -17.08 -2.97
N MET A 77 2.30 -17.66 -2.34
CA MET A 77 3.04 -18.80 -2.87
C MET A 77 2.37 -20.08 -2.39
N ILE A 78 1.99 -20.95 -3.31
CA ILE A 78 1.30 -22.22 -3.05
C ILE A 78 2.05 -23.35 -3.74
N PRO A 79 1.94 -24.60 -3.27
CA PRO A 79 2.53 -25.74 -3.97
C PRO A 79 2.02 -25.85 -5.41
N SER A 80 2.92 -26.19 -6.33
CA SER A 80 2.70 -26.18 -7.78
C SER A 80 1.65 -27.18 -8.25
N ASP A 81 1.39 -28.24 -7.47
CA ASP A 81 0.43 -29.31 -7.76
C ASP A 81 -0.95 -29.09 -7.12
N TRP A 82 -1.10 -28.11 -6.22
CA TRP A 82 -2.37 -27.86 -5.53
C TRP A 82 -3.43 -27.31 -6.48
N GLN A 83 -4.69 -27.68 -6.26
CA GLN A 83 -5.85 -27.18 -6.97
C GLN A 83 -6.39 -25.91 -6.32
N ILE A 84 -7.20 -25.16 -7.07
CA ILE A 84 -7.84 -23.92 -6.61
C ILE A 84 -9.35 -24.10 -6.72
N GLY A 85 -10.07 -23.86 -5.62
CA GLY A 85 -11.53 -23.88 -5.58
C GLY A 85 -12.08 -22.58 -5.02
N ALA A 86 -13.17 -22.09 -5.60
CA ALA A 86 -13.99 -21.06 -4.98
C ALA A 86 -15.08 -21.74 -4.14
N GLY A 87 -15.14 -21.43 -2.85
CA GLY A 87 -16.17 -21.95 -1.97
C GLY A 87 -17.39 -21.05 -1.96
N GLU A 88 -18.57 -21.65 -1.85
CA GLU A 88 -19.78 -20.95 -1.45
C GLU A 88 -19.63 -20.69 0.05
N GLY A 89 -19.09 -19.52 0.41
CA GLY A 89 -18.94 -19.08 1.80
C GLY A 89 -20.31 -18.85 2.47
N ASP A 90 -20.42 -17.84 3.32
CA ASP A 90 -21.72 -17.41 3.86
C ASP A 90 -22.58 -16.63 2.84
N GLY A 91 -22.27 -16.73 1.55
CA GLY A 91 -22.89 -15.96 0.46
C GLY A 91 -22.49 -14.49 0.39
N VAL A 92 -21.78 -13.98 1.40
CA VAL A 92 -21.40 -12.55 1.52
C VAL A 92 -19.89 -12.36 1.36
N ARG A 93 -19.09 -13.31 1.87
CA ARG A 93 -17.62 -13.24 1.80
C ARG A 93 -17.06 -14.15 0.70
N PRO A 94 -16.24 -13.63 -0.23
CA PRO A 94 -15.45 -14.47 -1.12
C PRO A 94 -14.56 -15.42 -0.33
N LEU A 95 -14.62 -16.72 -0.66
CA LEU A 95 -13.80 -17.78 -0.10
C LEU A 95 -13.04 -18.47 -1.23
N LEU A 96 -11.71 -18.46 -1.13
CA LEU A 96 -10.81 -19.16 -2.04
C LEU A 96 -10.05 -20.24 -1.26
N ALA A 97 -10.01 -21.46 -1.77
CA ALA A 97 -9.32 -22.58 -1.16
C ALA A 97 -8.27 -23.16 -2.11
N PHE A 98 -7.12 -23.49 -1.55
CA PHE A 98 -6.02 -24.20 -2.20
C PHE A 98 -5.84 -25.53 -1.48
N TYR A 99 -5.83 -26.63 -2.22
CA TYR A 99 -5.81 -27.97 -1.64
C TYR A 99 -5.08 -28.97 -2.55
N PRO A 100 -4.43 -30.01 -1.99
CA PRO A 100 -3.76 -31.03 -2.78
C PRO A 100 -4.77 -31.83 -3.62
N PRO A 101 -4.32 -32.46 -4.72
CA PRO A 101 -5.20 -33.24 -5.58
C PRO A 101 -5.77 -34.49 -4.89
N GLU A 102 -5.05 -35.04 -3.92
CA GLU A 102 -5.50 -36.15 -3.11
C GLU A 102 -6.21 -35.67 -1.84
N ALA A 103 -7.20 -36.42 -1.37
CA ALA A 103 -7.94 -36.08 -0.16
C ALA A 103 -7.00 -36.01 1.05
N SER A 104 -6.86 -34.82 1.63
CA SER A 104 -5.97 -34.53 2.75
C SER A 104 -6.64 -33.55 3.72
N ASN A 105 -6.14 -33.53 4.96
CA ASN A 105 -6.50 -32.52 5.95
C ASN A 105 -5.68 -31.23 5.79
N SER A 106 -4.78 -31.17 4.81
CA SER A 106 -3.98 -29.99 4.48
C SER A 106 -4.66 -29.15 3.42
N ASN A 107 -4.87 -27.88 3.71
CA ASN A 107 -5.35 -26.88 2.76
C ASN A 107 -4.93 -25.48 3.23
N VAL A 108 -5.02 -24.52 2.33
CA VAL A 108 -4.92 -23.10 2.64
C VAL A 108 -6.18 -22.42 2.14
N SER A 109 -6.87 -21.69 3.01
CA SER A 109 -8.09 -20.97 2.66
C SER A 109 -7.94 -19.48 2.92
N ILE A 110 -8.43 -18.66 2.00
CA ILE A 110 -8.42 -17.20 2.06
C ILE A 110 -9.87 -16.73 2.09
N VAL A 111 -10.21 -15.97 3.15
CA VAL A 111 -11.50 -15.32 3.32
C VAL A 111 -11.29 -13.81 3.29
N ILE A 112 -12.09 -13.12 2.48
CA ILE A 112 -12.01 -11.67 2.33
C ILE A 112 -13.25 -11.05 2.96
N THR A 113 -13.04 -10.15 3.90
CA THR A 113 -14.12 -9.46 4.61
C THR A 113 -14.01 -7.96 4.42
N SER A 114 -15.07 -7.33 3.94
CA SER A 114 -15.17 -5.87 3.88
C SER A 114 -15.28 -5.29 5.28
N LEU A 115 -14.48 -4.26 5.58
CA LEU A 115 -14.45 -3.59 6.88
C LEU A 115 -14.95 -2.16 6.77
N GLY A 116 -15.51 -1.63 7.87
CA GLY A 116 -15.89 -0.23 7.97
C GLY A 116 -14.67 0.69 7.98
N ALA A 117 -14.87 1.98 7.64
CA ALA A 117 -13.78 2.96 7.51
C ALA A 117 -12.97 3.17 8.81
N ASP A 118 -13.53 2.82 9.97
CA ASP A 118 -12.87 2.95 11.27
C ASP A 118 -11.82 1.85 11.54
N PHE A 119 -11.86 0.75 10.77
CA PHE A 119 -10.97 -0.40 10.92
C PHE A 119 -9.80 -0.32 9.92
N THR A 120 -8.91 0.65 10.14
CA THR A 120 -7.78 0.93 9.24
C THR A 120 -6.55 0.06 9.48
N LYS A 121 -6.48 -0.65 10.62
CA LYS A 121 -5.37 -1.54 11.00
C LYS A 121 -5.92 -2.77 11.72
N LEU A 122 -5.15 -3.86 11.76
CA LEU A 122 -5.53 -5.07 12.51
C LEU A 122 -5.67 -4.78 14.01
N GLU A 123 -4.88 -3.84 14.57
CA GLU A 123 -4.99 -3.45 15.97
C GLU A 123 -6.34 -2.80 16.34
N SER A 124 -7.15 -2.40 15.35
CA SER A 124 -8.54 -1.98 15.58
C SER A 124 -9.42 -3.13 16.11
N PHE A 125 -8.98 -4.39 15.92
CA PHE A 125 -9.63 -5.62 16.40
C PHE A 125 -8.98 -6.19 17.66
N GLU A 126 -8.30 -5.35 18.47
CA GLU A 126 -7.49 -5.73 19.64
C GLU A 126 -6.03 -6.05 19.31
N LYS A 127 -5.24 -6.33 20.36
CA LYS A 127 -3.86 -6.81 20.22
C LYS A 127 -3.84 -8.28 19.81
N VAL A 128 -2.74 -8.71 19.21
CA VAL A 128 -2.59 -10.07 18.65
C VAL A 128 -2.90 -11.18 19.66
N ASP A 129 -2.51 -11.03 20.92
CA ASP A 129 -2.75 -12.06 21.94
C ASP A 129 -4.24 -12.21 22.25
N ALA A 130 -4.94 -11.10 22.47
CA ALA A 130 -6.38 -11.10 22.73
C ALA A 130 -7.17 -11.60 21.51
N PHE A 131 -6.77 -11.16 20.31
CA PHE A 131 -7.35 -11.64 19.05
C PHE A 131 -7.18 -13.16 18.89
N ALA A 132 -5.98 -13.69 19.17
CA ALA A 132 -5.69 -15.11 19.06
C ALA A 132 -6.45 -15.96 20.08
N GLU A 133 -6.54 -15.50 21.34
CA GLU A 133 -7.34 -16.15 22.38
C GLU A 133 -8.84 -16.18 22.02
N ASN A 134 -9.39 -15.06 21.54
CA ASN A 134 -10.78 -14.97 21.09
C ASN A 134 -11.04 -15.88 19.87
N LEU A 135 -10.11 -15.95 18.93
CA LEU A 135 -10.19 -16.86 17.78
C LEU A 135 -10.22 -18.32 18.22
N VAL A 136 -9.24 -18.76 19.02
CA VAL A 136 -9.10 -20.17 19.43
C VAL A 136 -10.23 -20.61 20.35
N SER A 137 -10.65 -19.77 21.30
CA SER A 137 -11.83 -20.06 22.15
C SER A 137 -13.11 -20.18 21.33
N GLY A 138 -13.23 -19.38 20.26
CA GLY A 138 -14.32 -19.49 19.27
C GLY A 138 -14.32 -20.80 18.48
N LEU A 139 -13.20 -21.53 18.41
CA LEU A 139 -13.09 -22.85 17.76
C LEU A 139 -13.35 -24.01 18.73
N ASP A 140 -13.19 -23.81 20.04
CA ASP A 140 -13.34 -24.89 21.04
C ASP A 140 -14.81 -25.34 21.18
N ARG A 141 -15.02 -26.65 21.06
CA ARG A 141 -16.33 -27.32 21.22
C ARG A 141 -16.28 -28.43 22.28
N SER A 142 -15.20 -28.49 23.06
CA SER A 142 -15.00 -29.50 24.11
C SER A 142 -16.07 -29.46 25.22
N TRP A 143 -16.77 -28.32 25.37
CA TRP A 143 -17.87 -28.14 26.31
C TRP A 143 -19.19 -28.81 25.88
N GLN A 144 -19.33 -29.21 24.60
CA GLN A 144 -20.55 -29.86 24.11
C GLN A 144 -20.71 -31.27 24.69
N ARG A 145 -21.93 -31.83 24.62
CA ARG A 145 -22.20 -33.23 24.99
C ARG A 145 -22.84 -33.96 23.79
N PRO A 146 -22.16 -34.94 23.17
CA PRO A 146 -20.80 -35.42 23.47
C PRO A 146 -19.71 -34.34 23.23
N PRO A 147 -18.53 -34.45 23.87
CA PRO A 147 -17.44 -33.49 23.69
C PRO A 147 -17.04 -33.36 22.22
N GLY A 148 -16.98 -32.11 21.75
CA GLY A 148 -16.49 -31.79 20.41
C GLY A 148 -14.97 -31.60 20.35
N VAL A 149 -14.53 -30.97 19.27
CA VAL A 149 -13.13 -30.60 18.98
C VAL A 149 -12.54 -29.71 20.09
N LYS A 150 -11.26 -29.88 20.43
CA LYS A 150 -10.59 -29.14 21.50
C LYS A 150 -9.49 -28.24 20.93
N ALA A 151 -9.77 -26.95 20.87
CA ALA A 151 -8.81 -25.98 20.37
C ALA A 151 -7.76 -25.58 21.43
N LYS A 152 -6.51 -25.31 21.00
CA LYS A 152 -5.45 -24.79 21.86
C LYS A 152 -4.51 -23.86 21.09
N LEU A 153 -4.25 -22.67 21.63
CA LEU A 153 -3.28 -21.72 21.08
C LEU A 153 -1.84 -22.20 21.36
N ILE A 154 -0.98 -22.17 20.34
CA ILE A 154 0.45 -22.52 20.42
C ILE A 154 1.30 -21.24 20.47
N ASP A 155 1.11 -20.33 19.51
CA ASP A 155 1.87 -19.08 19.40
C ASP A 155 1.03 -17.96 18.75
N SER A 156 1.34 -16.72 19.10
CA SER A 156 0.71 -15.51 18.56
C SER A 156 1.76 -14.43 18.33
N LYS A 157 1.81 -13.87 17.12
CA LYS A 157 2.82 -12.87 16.74
C LYS A 157 2.27 -11.81 15.80
N ALA A 158 2.53 -10.55 16.13
CA ALA A 158 2.30 -9.43 15.23
C ALA A 158 3.59 -9.04 14.50
N SER A 159 3.55 -8.92 13.16
CA SER A 159 4.67 -8.41 12.39
C SER A 159 4.22 -7.80 11.07
N LYS A 160 4.76 -6.63 10.71
CA LYS A 160 4.50 -5.95 9.44
C LYS A 160 2.99 -5.73 9.15
N GLY A 161 2.19 -5.46 10.18
CA GLY A 161 0.75 -5.25 10.04
C GLY A 161 -0.05 -6.54 9.79
N LEU A 162 0.53 -7.71 10.08
CA LEU A 162 -0.12 -9.02 10.00
C LEU A 162 -0.06 -9.73 11.37
N TYR A 163 -1.11 -10.51 11.66
CA TYR A 163 -1.17 -11.41 12.82
C TYR A 163 -0.95 -12.84 12.35
N TYR A 164 -0.02 -13.52 13.02
CA TYR A 164 0.33 -14.92 12.80
C TYR A 164 -0.10 -15.68 14.05
N ASN A 165 -1.02 -16.62 13.90
CA ASN A 165 -1.56 -17.43 15.00
C ASN A 165 -1.38 -18.90 14.66
N GLU A 166 -0.76 -19.65 15.56
CA GLU A 166 -0.58 -21.09 15.45
C GLU A 166 -1.42 -21.77 16.54
N TYR A 167 -2.21 -22.78 16.17
CA TYR A 167 -3.09 -23.49 17.10
C TYR A 167 -3.32 -24.94 16.69
N THR A 168 -3.79 -25.75 17.63
CA THR A 168 -4.25 -27.12 17.39
C THR A 168 -5.75 -27.23 17.61
N LEU A 169 -6.36 -28.27 17.03
CA LEU A 169 -7.76 -28.66 17.19
C LEU A 169 -7.88 -30.11 17.69
#